data_AF-A0A835SXL3-F1
#
_entry.id   AF-A0A835SXL3-F1
#
_cell.length_a   1.000
_cell.length_b   1.000
_cell.length_c   1.000
_cell.angle_alpha   90.00
_cell.angle_beta   90.00
_cell.angle_gamma   90.00
#
_symmetry.space_group_name_H-M   'P 1'
#
loop_
_entity.id
_entity.type
_entity.pdbx_description
1 polymer ?
#
loop_
_entity_poly.entity_id
_entity_poly.type
_entity_poly.pdbx_seq_one_letter_code
_entity_poly.pdbx_strand_id
1 'polypeptide(L)'
;MRIAVFFSCVIGVAYIIFGCKVQNPPKDFAPVMFVILGVLNIFASLLGFWGSYHKKRVLLGFLVCGGFSILLQIALVLALLFAFDKVTAKIVDPTENPQQYKQVSNQLSIARWVALGFIVLQIFTIALAVALRFVIAEEQPYDAFDATTSEQRGKTLSGLAKDIEKFASKSKSMGEKAYDKVRSKMAAKYGNYAQTDNDWRSKTKVSWRT
;
A
#
# COMPACT_ATOMS: atom_id res chain seq x y z
N MET A 1 8.83 7.43 0.44
CA MET A 1 8.62 6.06 -0.09
C MET A 1 9.64 5.69 -1.18
N ARG A 2 9.66 6.34 -2.35
CA ARG A 2 10.50 5.91 -3.50
C ARG A 2 11.99 5.78 -3.20
N ILE A 3 12.54 6.71 -2.42
CA ILE A 3 13.96 6.67 -2.00
C ILE A 3 14.25 5.44 -1.12
N ALA A 4 13.39 5.14 -0.15
CA ALA A 4 13.53 3.95 0.70
C ALA A 4 13.43 2.65 -0.11
N VAL A 5 12.49 2.59 -1.06
CA VAL A 5 12.32 1.46 -1.99
C VAL A 5 13.56 1.27 -2.86
N PHE A 6 14.19 2.36 -3.32
CA PHE A 6 15.43 2.28 -4.09
C PHE A 6 16.58 1.69 -3.25
N PHE A 7 16.75 2.12 -2.00
CA PHE A 7 17.74 1.53 -1.10
C PHE A 7 17.50 0.05 -0.84
N SER A 8 16.25 -0.37 -0.62
CA SER A 8 15.90 -1.79 -0.46
C SER A 8 16.27 -2.63 -1.69
N CYS A 9 16.11 -2.06 -2.89
CA CYS A 9 16.50 -2.72 -4.14
C CYS A 9 18.02 -2.89 -4.24
N VAL A 10 18.78 -1.83 -3.96
CA VAL A 10 20.26 -1.87 -3.97
C VAL A 10 20.80 -2.88 -2.94
N ILE A 11 20.22 -2.91 -1.73
CA ILE A 11 20.57 -3.91 -0.70
C ILE A 11 20.25 -5.32 -1.18
N GLY A 12 19.11 -5.52 -1.85
CA GLY A 12 18.73 -6.81 -2.43
C GLY A 12 19.75 -7.31 -3.44
N VAL A 13 20.18 -6.44 -4.37
CA VAL A 13 21.23 -6.76 -5.35
C VAL A 13 22.56 -7.07 -4.66
N ALA A 14 22.95 -6.29 -3.65
CA ALA A 14 24.17 -6.53 -2.88
C ALA A 14 24.18 -7.91 -2.22
N TYR A 15 23.05 -8.36 -1.65
CA TYR A 15 22.94 -9.69 -1.07
C TYR A 15 23.05 -10.82 -2.11
N ILE A 16 22.48 -10.66 -3.30
CA ILE A 16 22.61 -11.65 -4.38
C ILE A 16 24.08 -11.77 -4.82
N ILE A 17 24.74 -10.63 -5.09
CA ILE A 17 26.15 -10.60 -5.48
C ILE A 17 27.01 -11.25 -4.40
N PHE A 18 26.71 -10.96 -3.13
CA PHE A 18 27.43 -11.53 -2.01
C PHE A 18 27.25 -13.05 -1.91
N GLY A 19 26.01 -13.54 -1.96
CA GLY A 19 25.71 -14.98 -1.93
C GLY A 19 26.43 -15.73 -3.06
N CYS A 20 26.42 -15.17 -4.27
CA CYS A 20 27.13 -15.75 -5.42
C CYS A 20 28.66 -15.66 -5.30
N LYS A 21 29.22 -14.63 -4.64
CA LYS A 21 30.67 -14.50 -4.43
C LYS A 21 31.22 -15.46 -3.38
N VAL A 22 30.45 -15.72 -2.32
CA VAL A 22 30.88 -16.65 -1.26
C VAL A 22 30.96 -18.07 -1.78
N GLN A 23 30.01 -18.48 -2.63
CA GLN A 23 30.01 -19.81 -3.21
C GLN A 23 29.25 -19.80 -4.55
N ASN A 24 29.92 -20.23 -5.63
CA ASN A 24 29.29 -20.39 -6.94
C ASN A 24 29.46 -21.82 -7.44
N PRO A 25 28.38 -22.62 -7.59
CA PRO A 25 26.99 -22.32 -7.24
C PRO A 25 26.75 -22.34 -5.71
N PRO A 26 25.79 -21.55 -5.19
CA PRO A 26 25.46 -21.54 -3.78
C PRO A 26 24.80 -22.86 -3.40
N LYS A 27 25.50 -23.70 -2.65
CA LYS A 27 24.99 -25.00 -2.16
C LYS A 27 24.73 -24.97 -0.66
N ASP A 28 25.46 -24.13 0.07
CA ASP A 28 25.37 -24.05 1.51
C ASP A 28 24.30 -23.06 1.99
N PHE A 29 23.84 -23.31 3.21
CA PHE A 29 22.73 -22.60 3.83
C PHE A 29 22.92 -21.07 3.81
N ALA A 30 24.10 -20.58 4.19
CA ALA A 30 24.34 -19.13 4.28
C ALA A 30 24.34 -18.43 2.91
N PRO A 31 25.11 -18.86 1.90
CA PRO A 31 25.05 -18.31 0.53
C PRO A 31 23.64 -18.35 -0.07
N VAL A 32 22.92 -19.48 0.08
CA VAL A 32 21.56 -19.65 -0.44
C VAL A 32 20.60 -18.66 0.24
N MET A 33 20.69 -18.48 1.55
CA MET A 33 19.84 -17.54 2.27
C MET A 33 20.11 -16.08 1.88
N PHE A 34 21.36 -15.70 1.62
CA PHE A 34 21.66 -14.36 1.08
C PHE A 34 20.98 -14.13 -0.28
N VAL A 35 20.99 -15.12 -1.17
CA VAL A 35 20.31 -15.01 -2.46
C VAL A 35 18.79 -14.92 -2.29
N ILE A 36 18.18 -15.76 -1.45
CA ILE A 36 16.74 -15.73 -1.18
C ILE A 36 16.32 -14.39 -0.59
N LEU A 37 17.05 -13.88 0.41
CA LEU A 37 16.82 -12.57 1.02
C LEU A 37 16.96 -11.43 0.01
N GLY A 38 17.96 -11.53 -0.88
CA GLY A 38 18.17 -10.56 -1.95
C GLY A 38 17.01 -10.51 -2.94
N VAL A 39 16.53 -11.67 -3.39
CA VAL A 39 15.35 -11.79 -4.27
C VAL A 39 14.10 -11.25 -3.56
N LEU A 40 13.88 -11.62 -2.30
CA LEU A 40 12.75 -11.14 -1.50
C LEU A 40 12.77 -9.61 -1.35
N ASN A 41 13.94 -9.00 -1.11
CA ASN A 41 14.08 -7.54 -1.06
C ASN A 41 13.78 -6.86 -2.40
N ILE A 42 14.15 -7.46 -3.52
CA ILE A 42 13.82 -6.93 -4.85
C ILE A 42 12.30 -7.01 -5.07
N PHE A 43 11.67 -8.14 -4.75
CA PHE A 43 10.21 -8.28 -4.82
C PHE A 43 9.47 -7.29 -3.91
N ALA A 44 9.92 -7.13 -2.67
CA ALA A 44 9.39 -6.12 -1.76
C ALA A 44 9.55 -4.72 -2.35
N SER A 45 10.69 -4.43 -3.00
CA SER A 45 10.92 -3.13 -3.65
C SER A 45 9.97 -2.90 -4.83
N LEU A 46 9.70 -3.91 -5.65
CA LEU A 46 8.72 -3.83 -6.75
C LEU A 46 7.30 -3.54 -6.21
N LEU A 47 6.90 -4.21 -5.13
CA LEU A 47 5.64 -3.95 -4.45
C LEU A 47 5.60 -2.53 -3.86
N GLY A 48 6.72 -2.04 -3.34
CA GLY A 48 6.85 -0.66 -2.86
C GLY A 48 6.67 0.38 -3.98
N PHE A 49 7.24 0.12 -5.17
CA PHE A 49 7.02 0.96 -6.35
C PHE A 49 5.56 0.93 -6.80
N TRP A 50 4.95 -0.24 -6.88
CA TRP A 50 3.54 -0.39 -7.25
C TRP A 50 2.61 0.27 -6.22
N GLY A 51 2.94 0.15 -4.93
CA GLY A 51 2.20 0.78 -3.83
C GLY A 51 2.27 2.30 -3.84
N SER A 52 3.31 2.89 -4.44
CA SER A 52 3.36 4.34 -4.67
C SER A 52 2.28 4.82 -5.67
N TYR A 53 1.73 3.94 -6.51
CA TYR A 53 0.68 4.27 -7.48
C TYR A 53 -0.73 3.88 -7.01
N HIS A 54 -0.87 2.90 -6.10
CA HIS A 54 -2.15 2.43 -5.58
C HIS A 54 -2.25 2.55 -4.05
N LYS A 55 -3.04 3.55 -3.62
CA LYS A 55 -2.91 4.27 -2.34
C LYS A 55 -3.08 3.48 -1.03
N LYS A 56 -3.63 2.26 -0.97
CA LYS A 56 -3.90 1.59 0.35
C LYS A 56 -3.59 0.09 0.45
N ARG A 57 -4.02 -0.74 -0.50
CA ARG A 57 -3.88 -2.22 -0.36
C ARG A 57 -2.46 -2.73 -0.58
N VAL A 58 -1.73 -2.11 -1.51
CA VAL A 58 -0.37 -2.53 -1.88
C VAL A 58 0.66 -2.08 -0.84
N LEU A 59 0.38 -1.00 -0.11
CA LEU A 59 1.20 -0.52 1.02
C LEU A 59 1.28 -1.54 2.17
N LEU A 60 0.16 -2.23 2.46
CA LEU A 60 0.12 -3.30 3.46
C LEU A 60 0.98 -4.49 3.02
N GLY A 61 0.91 -4.86 1.74
CA GLY A 61 1.75 -5.92 1.17
C GLY A 61 3.25 -5.60 1.26
N PHE A 62 3.63 -4.35 0.99
CA PHE A 62 5.02 -3.89 1.20
C PHE A 62 5.45 -4.02 2.66
N LEU A 63 4.60 -3.65 3.61
CA LEU A 63 4.94 -3.65 5.04
C LEU A 63 5.05 -5.08 5.60
N VAL A 64 4.16 -5.99 5.18
CA VAL A 64 4.21 -7.41 5.59
C VAL A 64 5.42 -8.11 4.96
N CYS A 65 5.63 -7.95 3.65
CA CYS A 65 6.75 -8.59 2.95
C CYS A 65 8.10 -8.02 3.40
N GLY A 66 8.19 -6.69 3.56
CA GLY A 66 9.38 -6.02 4.08
C GLY A 66 9.67 -6.39 5.53
N GLY A 67 8.65 -6.41 6.39
CA GLY A 67 8.80 -6.86 7.78
C GLY A 67 9.26 -8.31 7.89
N PHE A 68 8.68 -9.21 7.09
CA PHE A 68 9.11 -10.61 7.04
C PHE A 68 10.55 -10.77 6.55
N SER A 69 10.97 -9.98 5.54
CA SER A 69 12.37 -9.96 5.07
C SER A 69 13.35 -9.56 6.18
N ILE A 70 13.02 -8.52 6.96
CA ILE A 70 13.86 -8.09 8.09
C ILE A 70 13.96 -9.19 9.15
N LEU A 71 12.85 -9.85 9.48
CA LEU A 71 12.86 -10.96 10.45
C LEU A 71 13.78 -12.10 9.99
N LEU A 72 13.73 -12.47 8.71
CA LEU A 72 14.63 -13.47 8.14
C LEU A 72 16.09 -13.01 8.15
N GLN A 73 16.37 -11.74 7.86
CA GLN A 73 17.74 -11.18 7.96
C GLN A 73 18.27 -11.22 9.39
N ILE A 74 17.44 -10.87 10.38
CA ILE A 74 17.81 -10.95 11.79
C ILE A 74 18.12 -12.41 12.17
N ALA A 75 17.27 -13.36 11.77
CA ALA A 75 17.50 -14.78 12.02
C ALA A 75 18.82 -15.27 11.40
N LEU A 76 19.12 -14.83 10.17
CA LEU A 76 20.39 -15.15 9.49
C LEU A 76 21.60 -14.55 10.22
N VAL A 77 21.53 -13.29 10.64
CA VAL A 77 22.64 -12.66 11.38
C VAL A 77 22.85 -13.32 12.73
N LEU A 78 21.79 -13.69 13.44
CA LEU A 78 21.89 -14.46 14.69
C LEU A 78 22.51 -15.84 14.45
N ALA A 79 22.11 -16.54 13.39
CA ALA A 79 22.72 -17.81 13.00
C ALA A 79 24.23 -17.65 12.70
N LEU A 80 24.63 -16.58 12.02
CA LEU A 80 26.04 -16.25 11.76
C LEU A 80 26.80 -15.74 13.00
N LEU A 81 26.13 -15.30 14.06
CA LEU A 81 26.77 -14.92 15.33
C LEU A 81 27.00 -16.13 16.23
N PHE A 82 25.99 -16.99 16.40
CA PHE A 82 26.06 -18.11 17.34
C PHE A 82 26.64 -19.40 16.74
N ALA A 83 26.53 -19.59 15.41
CA ALA A 83 26.97 -20.80 14.74
C ALA A 83 28.04 -20.53 13.67
N PHE A 84 28.80 -19.44 13.79
CA PHE A 84 29.79 -19.01 12.80
C PHE A 84 30.75 -20.14 12.41
N ASP A 85 31.34 -20.82 13.40
CA ASP A 85 32.33 -21.88 13.16
C ASP A 85 31.69 -23.11 12.49
N LYS A 86 30.46 -23.45 12.90
CA LYS A 86 29.69 -24.56 12.30
C LYS A 86 29.27 -24.27 10.87
N VAL A 87 28.89 -23.03 10.57
CA VAL A 87 28.51 -22.59 9.22
C VAL A 87 29.74 -22.55 8.32
N THR A 88 30.86 -22.03 8.80
CA THR A 88 32.09 -21.91 8.02
C THR A 88 32.72 -23.28 7.75
N ALA A 89 32.75 -24.17 8.75
CA ALA A 89 33.25 -25.53 8.59
C ALA A 89 32.36 -26.37 7.64
N LYS A 90 31.07 -26.06 7.54
CA LYS A 90 30.17 -26.73 6.59
C LYS A 90 30.40 -26.28 5.14
N ILE A 91 30.95 -25.08 4.94
CA ILE A 91 31.21 -24.51 3.59
C ILE A 91 32.57 -24.95 3.06
N VAL A 92 33.61 -24.95 3.89
CA VAL A 92 34.95 -25.45 3.54
C VAL A 92 35.49 -26.22 4.74
N ASP A 93 35.91 -27.47 4.52
CA ASP A 93 36.58 -28.24 5.57
C ASP A 93 37.97 -27.61 5.87
N PRO A 94 38.24 -27.24 7.13
CA PRO A 94 39.49 -26.57 7.50
C PRO A 94 40.74 -27.46 7.30
N THR A 95 40.54 -28.78 7.23
CA THR A 95 41.57 -29.79 7.03
C THR A 95 41.97 -30.00 5.57
N GLU A 96 41.05 -29.81 4.61
CA GLU A 96 41.35 -30.03 3.19
C GLU A 96 41.95 -28.79 2.52
N ASN A 97 41.45 -27.58 2.85
CA ASN A 97 41.91 -26.34 2.21
C ASN A 97 41.96 -25.13 3.18
N PRO A 98 43.02 -25.02 4.02
CA PRO A 98 43.10 -24.01 5.06
C PRO A 98 43.17 -22.56 4.54
N GLN A 99 43.68 -22.36 3.32
CA GLN A 99 43.74 -21.02 2.70
C GLN A 99 42.36 -20.53 2.24
N GLN A 100 41.56 -21.41 1.63
CA GLN A 100 40.18 -21.07 1.23
C GLN A 100 39.28 -20.90 2.45
N TYR A 101 39.47 -21.73 3.48
CA TYR A 101 38.76 -21.56 4.76
C TYR A 101 38.98 -20.17 5.37
N LYS A 102 40.23 -19.69 5.41
CA LYS A 102 40.55 -18.33 5.90
C LYS A 102 39.92 -17.23 5.03
N GLN A 103 39.90 -17.41 3.72
CA GLN A 103 39.25 -16.44 2.80
C GLN A 103 37.74 -16.39 3.01
N VAL A 104 37.07 -17.53 3.06
CA VAL A 104 35.61 -17.64 3.27
C VAL A 104 35.24 -17.13 4.66
N SER A 105 35.99 -17.49 5.71
CA SER A 105 35.80 -17.02 7.08
C SER A 105 35.90 -15.49 7.17
N ASN A 106 36.93 -14.89 6.56
CA ASN A 106 37.07 -13.43 6.52
C ASN A 106 35.91 -12.77 5.75
N GLN A 107 35.51 -13.33 4.61
CA GLN A 107 34.37 -12.83 3.84
C GLN A 107 33.07 -12.91 4.63
N LEU A 108 32.79 -14.03 5.30
CA LEU A 108 31.61 -14.22 6.14
C LEU A 108 31.60 -13.28 7.34
N SER A 109 32.77 -13.03 7.95
CA SER A 109 32.92 -12.08 9.05
C SER A 109 32.58 -10.65 8.62
N ILE A 110 33.12 -10.22 7.46
CA ILE A 110 32.77 -8.92 6.87
C ILE A 110 31.27 -8.86 6.54
N ALA A 111 30.73 -9.93 5.94
CA ALA A 111 29.32 -10.04 5.60
C ALA A 111 28.41 -9.83 6.80
N ARG A 112 28.77 -10.41 7.95
CA ARG A 112 27.99 -10.31 9.18
C ARG A 112 27.83 -8.86 9.62
N TRP A 113 28.92 -8.09 9.60
CA TRP A 113 28.89 -6.68 9.98
C TRP A 113 28.16 -5.81 8.95
N VAL A 114 28.36 -6.08 7.66
CA VAL A 114 27.65 -5.38 6.58
C VAL A 114 26.15 -5.66 6.63
N ALA A 115 25.76 -6.92 6.83
CA ALA A 115 24.36 -7.33 6.96
C ALA A 115 23.70 -6.69 8.19
N LEU A 116 24.41 -6.56 9.31
CA LEU A 116 23.92 -5.86 10.48
C LEU A 116 23.67 -4.37 10.18
N GLY A 117 24.59 -3.71 9.46
CA GLY A 117 24.39 -2.34 8.98
C GLY A 117 23.16 -2.19 8.08
N PHE A 118 22.94 -3.14 7.17
CA PHE A 118 21.74 -3.14 6.33
C PHE A 118 20.45 -3.34 7.12
N ILE A 119 20.43 -4.21 8.14
CA ILE A 119 19.26 -4.38 9.02
C ILE A 119 18.90 -3.06 9.70
N VAL A 120 19.88 -2.35 10.27
CA VAL A 120 19.65 -1.05 10.93
C VAL A 120 19.07 -0.03 9.95
N LEU A 121 19.64 0.05 8.75
CA LEU A 121 19.13 0.94 7.71
C LEU A 121 17.71 0.56 7.26
N GLN A 122 17.41 -0.74 7.16
CA GLN A 122 16.09 -1.24 6.80
C GLN A 122 15.04 -0.92 7.88
N ILE A 123 15.38 -1.11 9.16
CA ILE A 123 14.52 -0.72 10.29
C ILE A 123 14.21 0.78 10.22
N PHE A 124 15.22 1.61 9.96
CA PHE A 124 15.02 3.06 9.81
C PHE A 124 14.09 3.40 8.63
N THR A 125 14.24 2.73 7.48
CA THR A 125 13.34 2.93 6.35
C THR A 125 11.90 2.50 6.61
N ILE A 126 11.68 1.40 7.35
CA ILE A 126 10.33 0.98 7.74
C ILE A 126 9.75 1.97 8.76
N ALA A 127 10.53 2.39 9.77
CA ALA A 127 10.09 3.39 10.73
C ALA A 127 9.66 4.69 10.04
N LEU A 128 10.43 5.15 9.04
CA LEU A 128 10.08 6.30 8.22
C LEU A 128 8.83 6.06 7.36
N ALA A 129 8.65 4.84 6.81
CA ALA A 129 7.44 4.49 6.08
C ALA A 129 6.18 4.49 6.98
N VAL A 130 6.31 4.02 8.23
CA VAL A 130 5.26 4.06 9.25
C VAL A 130 4.95 5.51 9.65
N ALA A 131 5.97 6.32 9.92
CA ALA A 131 5.80 7.74 10.24
C ALA A 131 5.09 8.49 9.10
N LEU A 132 5.48 8.25 7.84
CA LEU A 132 4.82 8.83 6.67
C LEU A 132 3.36 8.40 6.54
N ARG A 133 3.00 7.18 6.97
CA ARG A 133 1.61 6.72 7.00
C ARG A 133 0.77 7.53 7.99
N PHE A 134 1.35 8.00 9.09
CA PHE A 134 0.65 8.84 10.07
C PHE A 134 0.63 10.33 9.69
N VAL A 135 1.66 10.81 8.99
CA VAL A 135 1.78 12.22 8.59
C VAL A 135 0.96 12.54 7.33
N ILE A 136 0.84 11.61 6.40
CA ILE A 136 -0.01 11.79 5.22
C ILE A 136 -1.45 11.50 5.63
N ALA A 137 -2.19 12.56 5.98
CA ALA A 137 -3.63 12.48 6.14
C ALA A 137 -4.23 11.87 4.86
N GLU A 138 -4.89 10.72 5.00
CA GLU A 138 -5.55 10.08 3.88
C GLU A 138 -6.63 11.02 3.36
N GLU A 139 -6.46 11.58 2.16
CA GLU A 139 -7.59 12.08 1.38
C GLU A 139 -8.52 10.89 1.13
N GLN A 140 -9.47 10.67 2.02
CA GLN A 140 -10.57 9.76 1.79
C GLN A 140 -11.30 10.25 0.53
N PRO A 141 -11.48 9.42 -0.50
CA PRO A 141 -12.25 9.81 -1.68
C PRO A 141 -13.72 10.15 -1.34
N TYR A 142 -14.16 9.89 -0.11
CA TYR A 142 -15.49 10.24 0.41
C TYR A 142 -15.50 11.40 1.43
N ASP A 143 -14.36 11.86 1.96
CA ASP A 143 -14.33 13.11 2.77
C ASP A 143 -14.17 14.37 1.89
N ALA A 144 -13.94 14.17 0.59
CA ALA A 144 -14.13 15.21 -0.42
C ALA A 144 -15.60 15.34 -0.87
N PHE A 145 -16.56 15.04 0.00
CA PHE A 145 -17.81 15.82 -0.02
C PHE A 145 -17.49 17.20 0.54
N ASP A 146 -16.77 17.95 -0.28
CA ASP A 146 -16.40 19.34 -0.13
C ASP A 146 -17.53 20.07 0.63
N ALA A 147 -17.23 20.63 1.80
CA ALA A 147 -18.22 21.33 2.63
C ALA A 147 -18.92 22.45 1.82
N THR A 148 -18.23 22.97 0.80
CA THR A 148 -18.78 23.89 -0.18
C THR A 148 -19.81 23.24 -1.12
N THR A 149 -19.61 21.99 -1.52
CA THR A 149 -20.53 21.21 -2.38
C THR A 149 -21.75 20.72 -1.60
N SER A 150 -21.60 20.38 -0.31
CA SER A 150 -22.74 20.02 0.55
C SER A 150 -23.59 21.24 0.90
N GLU A 151 -22.99 22.40 1.18
CA GLU A 151 -23.71 23.67 1.29
C GLU A 151 -24.40 24.05 -0.03
N GLN A 152 -23.71 23.93 -1.17
CA GLN A 152 -24.31 24.21 -2.48
C GLN A 152 -25.47 23.25 -2.75
N ARG A 153 -25.36 21.96 -2.46
CA ARG A 153 -26.48 21.00 -2.56
C ARG A 153 -27.61 21.37 -1.60
N GLY A 154 -27.31 21.76 -0.37
CA GLY A 154 -28.32 22.22 0.61
C GLY A 154 -29.06 23.47 0.14
N LYS A 155 -28.35 24.46 -0.40
CA LYS A 155 -28.92 25.69 -0.99
C LYS A 155 -29.71 25.39 -2.27
N THR A 156 -29.24 24.47 -3.10
CA THR A 156 -29.96 24.07 -4.33
C THR A 156 -31.22 23.27 -4.02
N LEU A 157 -31.15 22.31 -3.09
CA LEU A 157 -32.29 21.48 -2.68
C LEU A 157 -33.33 22.26 -1.88
N SER A 158 -32.92 23.17 -1.00
CA SER A 158 -33.84 24.07 -0.30
C SER A 158 -34.50 25.09 -1.24
N GLY A 159 -33.77 25.59 -2.24
CA GLY A 159 -34.34 26.41 -3.31
C GLY A 159 -35.37 25.65 -4.15
N LEU A 160 -35.04 24.42 -4.54
CA LEU A 160 -35.95 23.52 -5.28
C LEU A 160 -37.20 23.17 -4.45
N ALA A 161 -37.05 22.91 -3.15
CA ALA A 161 -38.17 22.64 -2.25
C ALA A 161 -39.12 23.85 -2.13
N LYS A 162 -38.57 25.06 -1.94
CA LYS A 162 -39.37 26.31 -1.90
C LYS A 162 -40.08 26.59 -3.23
N ASP A 163 -39.42 26.33 -4.36
CA ASP A 163 -40.05 26.49 -5.66
C ASP A 163 -41.20 25.49 -5.84
N ILE A 164 -40.99 24.22 -5.48
CA ILE A 164 -42.04 23.19 -5.52
C ILE A 164 -43.24 23.60 -4.65
N GLU A 165 -43.01 24.07 -3.42
CA GLU A 165 -44.08 24.50 -2.51
C GLU A 165 -44.84 25.73 -3.03
N LYS A 166 -44.13 26.70 -3.64
CA LYS A 166 -44.72 27.89 -4.26
C LYS A 166 -45.51 27.58 -5.54
N PHE A 167 -45.14 26.54 -6.30
CA PHE A 167 -45.89 26.10 -7.47
C PHE A 167 -47.03 25.14 -7.13
N ALA A 168 -46.87 24.31 -6.10
CA ALA A 168 -47.90 23.42 -5.57
C ALA A 168 -49.07 24.20 -4.94
N SER A 169 -48.80 25.31 -4.26
CA SER A 169 -49.83 26.17 -3.65
C SER A 169 -50.68 26.97 -4.66
N LYS A 170 -50.24 27.11 -5.93
CA LYS A 170 -50.94 27.91 -6.94
C LYS A 170 -51.87 27.12 -7.87
N SER A 171 -51.63 25.85 -8.14
CA SER A 171 -52.52 24.98 -8.92
C SER A 171 -51.98 23.55 -8.99
N LYS A 172 -52.86 22.54 -8.89
CA LYS A 172 -52.52 21.12 -9.05
C LYS A 172 -51.80 20.83 -10.37
N SER A 173 -52.19 21.47 -11.48
CA SER A 173 -51.57 21.22 -12.80
C SER A 173 -50.20 21.91 -12.97
N MET A 174 -49.93 22.96 -12.20
CA MET A 174 -48.63 23.65 -12.20
C MET A 174 -47.61 22.94 -11.31
N GLY A 175 -48.04 22.35 -10.19
CA GLY A 175 -47.19 21.52 -9.34
C GLY A 175 -46.62 20.31 -10.09
N GLU A 176 -47.44 19.64 -10.90
CA GLU A 176 -47.00 18.48 -11.71
C GLU A 176 -45.93 18.86 -12.74
N LYS A 177 -46.09 19.99 -13.44
CA LYS A 177 -45.10 20.48 -14.42
C LYS A 177 -43.78 20.89 -13.76
N ALA A 178 -43.84 21.43 -12.54
CA ALA A 178 -42.63 21.77 -11.78
C ALA A 178 -41.87 20.50 -11.35
N TYR A 179 -42.57 19.47 -10.88
CA TYR A 179 -41.99 18.17 -10.54
C TYR A 179 -41.32 17.49 -11.74
N ASP A 180 -41.96 17.50 -12.91
CA ASP A 180 -41.39 16.94 -14.15
C ASP A 180 -40.11 17.69 -14.59
N LYS A 181 -40.03 19.00 -14.35
CA LYS A 181 -38.84 19.81 -14.64
C LYS A 181 -37.68 19.53 -13.68
N VAL A 182 -37.97 19.21 -12.41
CA VAL A 182 -36.95 18.80 -11.44
C VAL A 182 -36.46 17.38 -11.74
N ARG A 183 -37.38 16.49 -12.11
CA ARG A 183 -37.07 15.11 -12.51
C ARG A 183 -36.17 15.06 -13.74
N SER A 184 -36.47 15.83 -14.78
CA SER A 184 -35.63 15.89 -15.98
C SER A 184 -34.22 16.41 -15.68
N LYS A 185 -34.08 17.41 -14.80
CA LYS A 185 -32.76 17.89 -14.36
C LYS A 185 -31.99 16.85 -13.52
N MET A 186 -32.68 16.10 -12.66
CA MET A 186 -32.08 15.02 -11.87
C MET A 186 -31.64 13.85 -12.77
N ALA A 187 -32.48 13.45 -13.74
CA ALA A 187 -32.16 12.41 -14.71
C ALA A 187 -30.96 12.80 -15.60
N ALA A 188 -30.91 14.07 -16.06
CA ALA A 188 -29.78 14.57 -16.85
C ALA A 188 -28.46 14.59 -16.06
N LYS A 189 -28.50 14.82 -14.74
CA LYS A 189 -27.30 14.94 -13.89
C LYS A 189 -26.81 13.60 -13.33
N TYR A 190 -27.71 12.69 -13.01
CA TYR A 190 -27.39 11.43 -12.32
C TYR A 190 -27.62 10.17 -13.18
N GLY A 191 -28.07 10.34 -14.44
CA GLY A 191 -28.21 9.25 -15.41
C GLY A 191 -29.00 8.06 -14.87
N ASN A 192 -28.48 6.85 -15.06
CA ASN A 192 -29.11 5.59 -14.63
C ASN A 192 -29.21 5.41 -13.10
N TYR A 193 -28.54 6.24 -12.30
CA TYR A 193 -28.65 6.22 -10.83
C TYR A 193 -29.83 7.05 -10.32
N ALA A 194 -30.45 7.87 -11.17
CA ALA A 194 -31.75 8.45 -10.89
C ALA A 194 -32.83 7.39 -11.12
N GLN A 195 -32.91 6.37 -10.25
CA GLN A 195 -34.07 5.49 -10.20
C GLN A 195 -35.29 6.32 -9.77
N THR A 196 -35.89 6.98 -10.74
CA THR A 196 -37.17 7.62 -10.58
C THR A 196 -38.20 6.53 -10.83
N ASP A 197 -38.73 5.97 -9.75
CA ASP A 197 -39.91 5.08 -9.78
C ASP A 197 -40.89 5.63 -10.81
N ASN A 198 -41.26 4.79 -11.79
CA ASN A 198 -42.09 5.18 -12.93
C ASN A 198 -43.52 5.63 -12.52
N ASP A 199 -43.85 5.53 -11.23
CA ASP A 199 -45.19 5.76 -10.71
C ASP A 199 -45.21 6.75 -9.54
N TRP A 200 -44.49 7.87 -9.66
CA TRP A 200 -44.55 8.94 -8.64
C TRP A 200 -45.94 9.58 -8.55
N ARG A 201 -46.71 9.58 -9.66
CA ARG A 201 -48.07 10.13 -9.74
C ARG A 201 -49.08 9.35 -8.89
N SER A 202 -48.88 8.05 -8.67
CA SER A 202 -49.73 7.26 -7.77
C SER A 202 -49.42 7.53 -6.30
N LYS A 203 -48.15 7.82 -5.97
CA LYS A 203 -47.68 8.09 -4.60
C LYS A 203 -47.96 9.52 -4.12
N THR A 204 -48.12 10.50 -5.01
CA THR A 204 -48.45 11.90 -4.66
C THR A 204 -49.94 12.20 -4.52
N LYS A 205 -50.83 11.20 -4.51
CA LYS A 205 -52.22 11.38 -4.03
C LYS A 205 -52.26 11.56 -2.51
N VAL A 206 -51.57 12.57 -2.00
CA VAL A 206 -51.88 13.15 -0.70
C VAL A 206 -53.21 13.85 -0.88
N SER A 207 -54.26 13.36 -0.22
CA SER A 207 -55.52 14.07 -0.09
C SER A 207 -55.25 15.35 0.70
N TRP A 208 -54.95 16.43 -0.01
CA TRP A 208 -55.04 17.77 0.55
C TRP A 208 -56.53 18.02 0.82
N ARG A 209 -57.00 17.62 2.01
CA ARG A 209 -58.31 18.04 2.53
C ARG A 209 -58.30 19.57 2.57
N THR A 210 -59.22 20.14 1.81
CA THR A 210 -59.69 21.53 1.89
C THR A 210 -60.01 21.95 3.31
#